data_AF-A0A7J6ST25-F1
#
_entry.id   AF-A0A7J6ST25-F1
#
_cell.length_a   1.000
_cell.length_b   1.000
_cell.length_c   1.000
_cell.angle_alpha   90.00
_cell.angle_beta   90.00
_cell.angle_gamma   90.00
#
_symmetry.space_group_name_H-M   'P 1'
#
loop_
_entity.id
_entity.type
_entity.pdbx_description
1 polymer ?
#
loop_
_entity_poly.entity_id
_entity_poly.type
_entity_poly.pdbx_seq_one_letter_code
_entity_poly.pdbx_strand_id
1 'polypeptide(L)'
;MSRDAAETQAIVAEESELRSPLNVRPTSPSVSYMIKPQGRKKPLTLWGAVAIIFYSVSGGPFGTEDAVAAGGPFWALIGFLIFPLVWCLPEALVTAEMSSTFPSNCGYVSWVTAAFGPYWGFQEGFWSWLSGATDNAIYPHLLMSYLAVAFPILNEKL
;
A
#
# COMPACT_ATOMS: atom_id res chain seq x y z
N MET A 1 -40.36 -29.80 1.57
CA MET A 1 -39.50 -28.77 2.18
C MET A 1 -38.10 -29.32 2.53
N SER A 2 -37.46 -30.07 1.63
CA SER A 2 -36.19 -30.79 1.93
C SER A 2 -35.26 -31.01 0.73
N ARG A 3 -35.63 -30.57 -0.49
CA ARG A 3 -34.80 -30.73 -1.70
C ARG A 3 -34.13 -29.41 -2.10
N ASP A 4 -34.87 -28.30 -2.02
CA ASP A 4 -34.35 -26.96 -2.33
C ASP A 4 -33.19 -26.53 -1.42
N ALA A 5 -33.21 -26.93 -0.14
CA ALA A 5 -32.13 -26.62 0.80
C ALA A 5 -30.82 -27.37 0.46
N ALA A 6 -30.92 -28.58 -0.08
CA ALA A 6 -29.76 -29.37 -0.47
C ALA A 6 -29.13 -28.84 -1.77
N GLU A 7 -29.97 -28.43 -2.74
CA GLU A 7 -29.50 -27.78 -3.97
C GLU A 7 -28.86 -26.42 -3.68
N THR A 8 -29.44 -25.64 -2.77
CA THR A 8 -28.86 -24.36 -2.33
C THR A 8 -27.50 -24.58 -1.65
N GLN A 9 -27.34 -25.65 -0.86
CA GLN A 9 -26.05 -25.98 -0.24
C GLN A 9 -25.00 -26.48 -1.24
N ALA A 10 -25.43 -27.20 -2.28
CA ALA A 10 -24.54 -27.65 -3.35
C ALA A 10 -24.04 -26.48 -4.21
N ILE A 11 -24.92 -25.54 -4.55
CA ILE A 11 -24.55 -24.32 -5.29
C ILE A 11 -23.61 -23.44 -4.45
N VAL A 12 -23.86 -23.29 -3.15
CA VAL A 12 -22.96 -22.53 -2.24
C VAL A 12 -21.60 -23.22 -2.08
N ALA A 13 -21.55 -24.55 -2.06
CA ALA A 13 -20.30 -25.30 -2.00
C ALA A 13 -19.50 -25.17 -3.31
N GLU A 14 -20.17 -25.23 -4.46
CA GLU A 14 -19.54 -25.04 -5.77
C GLU A 14 -19.07 -23.60 -5.99
N GLU A 15 -19.84 -22.60 -5.52
CA GLU A 15 -19.41 -21.20 -5.52
C GLU A 15 -18.22 -20.96 -4.57
N SER A 16 -18.10 -21.74 -3.49
CA SER A 16 -16.95 -21.68 -2.57
C SER A 16 -15.68 -22.29 -3.15
N GLU A 17 -15.81 -23.33 -4.00
CA GLU A 17 -14.71 -23.92 -4.76
C GLU A 17 -14.31 -23.01 -5.94
N LEU A 18 -15.26 -22.36 -6.62
CA LEU A 18 -14.98 -21.43 -7.73
C LEU A 18 -14.43 -20.07 -7.26
N ARG A 19 -14.75 -19.67 -6.01
CA ARG A 19 -14.12 -18.55 -5.29
C ARG A 19 -12.84 -18.94 -4.56
N SER A 20 -12.37 -20.18 -4.70
CA SER A 20 -11.01 -20.48 -4.28
C SER A 20 -10.06 -19.67 -5.16
N PRO A 21 -9.10 -18.91 -4.58
CA PRO A 21 -8.06 -18.31 -5.39
C PRO A 21 -7.45 -19.46 -6.20
N LEU A 22 -7.37 -19.28 -7.52
CA LEU A 22 -6.74 -20.21 -8.46
C LEU A 22 -5.62 -20.93 -7.72
N ASN A 23 -5.74 -22.26 -7.59
CA ASN A 23 -4.75 -23.11 -6.94
C ASN A 23 -3.45 -23.02 -7.74
N VAL A 24 -2.73 -21.91 -7.59
CA VAL A 24 -1.36 -21.72 -8.01
C VAL A 24 -0.62 -22.78 -7.24
N ARG A 25 -0.39 -23.91 -7.92
CA ARG A 25 0.44 -24.99 -7.37
C ARG A 25 1.72 -24.30 -6.89
N PRO A 26 2.03 -24.32 -5.60
CA PRO A 26 3.26 -23.73 -5.12
C PRO A 26 4.38 -24.53 -5.78
N THR A 27 5.01 -23.97 -6.81
CA THR A 27 6.15 -24.58 -7.50
C THR A 27 7.42 -24.56 -6.64
N SER A 28 7.32 -24.08 -5.39
CA SER A 28 8.38 -24.14 -4.41
C SER A 28 7.83 -24.42 -2.99
N PRO A 29 8.43 -25.35 -2.22
CA PRO A 29 8.11 -25.63 -0.82
C PRO A 29 8.15 -24.39 0.10
N SER A 30 8.82 -23.32 -0.31
CA SER A 30 8.96 -22.06 0.44
C SER A 30 7.64 -21.28 0.58
N VAL A 31 6.71 -21.44 -0.36
CA VAL A 31 5.45 -20.66 -0.39
C VAL A 31 4.41 -21.24 0.58
N SER A 32 4.38 -22.56 0.75
CA SER A 32 3.42 -23.24 1.63
C SER A 32 3.52 -22.84 3.10
N TYR A 33 4.70 -22.44 3.59
CA TYR A 33 4.87 -22.01 4.99
C TYR A 33 4.37 -20.59 5.26
N MET A 34 4.29 -19.71 4.24
CA MET A 34 3.84 -18.33 4.42
C MET A 34 2.32 -18.17 4.40
N ILE A 35 1.60 -19.13 3.78
CA ILE A 35 0.13 -19.13 3.71
C ILE A 35 -0.42 -20.02 4.83
N LYS A 36 -0.14 -19.67 6.09
CA LYS A 36 -0.92 -20.24 7.20
C LYS A 36 -2.27 -19.51 7.22
N PRO A 37 -3.42 -20.20 7.16
CA PRO A 37 -4.72 -19.54 7.24
C PRO A 37 -4.79 -18.80 8.60
N GLN A 38 -4.71 -17.48 8.52
CA GLN A 38 -4.88 -16.63 9.69
C GLN A 38 -6.35 -16.68 10.07
N GLY A 39 -6.64 -17.05 11.33
CA GLY A 39 -8.00 -17.04 11.86
C GLY A 39 -8.67 -15.70 11.58
N ARG A 40 -9.95 -15.74 11.22
CA ARG A 40 -10.76 -14.62 10.68
C ARG A 40 -10.60 -13.33 11.51
N LYS A 41 -9.61 -12.49 11.17
CA LYS A 41 -9.47 -11.14 11.73
C LYS A 41 -10.47 -10.23 11.03
N LYS A 42 -11.06 -9.28 11.75
CA LYS A 42 -12.01 -8.33 11.17
C LYS A 42 -11.31 -7.56 10.04
N PRO A 43 -11.83 -7.58 8.80
CA PRO A 43 -11.22 -6.82 7.72
C PRO A 43 -11.28 -5.33 8.07
N LEU A 44 -10.25 -4.60 7.64
CA LEU A 44 -10.24 -3.15 7.77
C LEU A 44 -11.42 -2.57 6.98
N THR A 45 -12.17 -1.65 7.57
CA THR A 45 -13.26 -0.96 6.88
C THR A 45 -12.70 -0.18 5.68
N LEU A 46 -13.47 -0.07 4.59
CA LEU A 46 -13.10 0.72 3.41
C LEU A 46 -12.58 2.12 3.79
N TRP A 47 -13.28 2.81 4.69
CA TRP A 47 -12.86 4.12 5.18
C TRP A 47 -11.51 4.11 5.91
N GLY A 48 -11.22 3.05 6.67
CA GLY A 48 -9.93 2.88 7.32
C GLY A 48 -8.82 2.63 6.31
N ALA A 49 -9.08 1.84 5.27
CA ALA A 49 -8.13 1.61 4.19
C ALA A 49 -7.83 2.91 3.42
N VAL A 50 -8.87 3.67 3.06
CA VAL A 50 -8.72 4.98 2.39
C VAL A 50 -7.92 5.95 3.26
N ALA A 51 -8.22 6.03 4.56
CA ALA A 51 -7.48 6.90 5.47
C ALA A 51 -5.99 6.53 5.56
N ILE A 52 -5.67 5.23 5.64
CA ILE A 52 -4.28 4.75 5.68
C ILE A 52 -3.56 5.04 4.36
N ILE A 53 -4.18 4.77 3.22
CA ILE A 53 -3.59 5.03 1.91
C ILE A 53 -3.35 6.54 1.72
N PHE A 54 -4.34 7.37 2.05
CA PHE A 54 -4.21 8.82 1.98
C PHE A 54 -3.06 9.33 2.85
N TYR A 55 -2.99 8.90 4.12
CA TYR A 55 -1.92 9.30 5.02
C TYR A 55 -0.54 8.84 4.52
N SER A 56 -0.45 7.60 4.04
CA SER A 56 0.82 7.01 3.59
C SER A 56 1.38 7.65 2.32
N VAL A 57 0.51 8.11 1.42
CA VAL A 57 0.93 8.70 0.13
C VAL A 57 1.02 10.22 0.20
N SER A 58 0.08 10.87 0.89
CA SER A 58 -0.04 12.33 0.82
C SER A 58 0.76 13.05 1.88
N GLY A 59 1.10 12.42 3.02
CA GLY A 59 2.07 12.89 4.03
C GLY A 59 1.97 14.32 4.57
N GLY A 60 1.02 15.14 4.10
CA GLY A 60 1.13 16.60 4.02
C GLY A 60 1.85 17.03 2.72
N PRO A 61 1.29 17.96 1.91
CA PRO A 61 1.90 18.45 0.67
C PRO A 61 3.08 19.42 0.94
N PHE A 62 4.06 18.97 1.71
CA PHE A 62 5.25 19.73 2.05
C PHE A 62 6.11 19.95 0.80
N GLY A 63 6.40 21.21 0.47
CA GLY A 63 7.16 21.57 -0.73
C GLY A 63 6.30 21.88 -1.95
N THR A 64 4.97 21.90 -1.81
CA THR A 64 4.10 22.50 -2.83
C THR A 64 4.40 23.99 -3.01
N GLU A 65 4.76 24.65 -1.91
CA GLU A 65 5.15 26.06 -1.87
C GLU A 65 6.44 26.28 -2.67
N ASP A 66 7.43 25.41 -2.51
CA ASP A 66 8.69 25.47 -3.25
C ASP A 66 8.50 25.17 -4.74
N ALA A 67 7.65 24.20 -5.08
CA ALA A 67 7.31 23.87 -6.46
C ALA A 67 6.62 25.03 -7.19
N VAL A 68 5.72 25.75 -6.50
CA VAL A 68 5.05 26.95 -7.06
C VAL A 68 6.01 28.13 -7.10
N ALA A 69 6.89 28.31 -6.11
CA ALA A 69 7.88 29.38 -6.08
C ALA A 69 8.92 29.25 -7.20
N ALA A 70 9.34 28.03 -7.54
CA ALA A 70 10.33 27.77 -8.58
C ALA A 70 9.74 27.76 -10.01
N GLY A 71 8.57 27.13 -10.20
CA GLY A 71 7.98 26.90 -11.53
C GLY A 71 6.82 27.83 -11.91
N GLY A 72 6.29 28.59 -10.95
CA GLY A 72 5.06 29.35 -11.11
C GLY A 72 3.78 28.49 -11.02
N PRO A 73 2.64 29.09 -10.65
CA PRO A 73 1.42 28.35 -10.32
C PRO A 73 0.84 27.54 -11.48
N PHE A 74 0.99 28.01 -12.72
CA PHE A 74 0.47 27.31 -13.90
C PHE A 74 1.19 25.98 -14.16
N TRP A 75 2.52 25.98 -14.12
CA TRP A 75 3.32 24.76 -14.35
C TRP A 75 3.19 23.76 -13.21
N ALA A 76 3.11 24.26 -11.97
CA ALA A 76 2.84 23.41 -10.80
C ALA A 76 1.49 22.68 -10.95
N LEU A 77 0.41 23.38 -11.33
CA LEU A 77 -0.92 22.78 -11.52
C LEU A 77 -0.94 21.71 -12.62
N ILE A 78 -0.26 21.97 -13.74
CA ILE A 78 -0.16 20.98 -14.83
C ILE A 78 0.60 19.74 -14.35
N GLY A 79 1.70 19.92 -13.62
CA GLY A 79 2.45 18.82 -13.00
C GLY A 79 1.57 18.00 -12.06
N PHE A 80 0.82 18.67 -11.18
CA PHE A 80 -0.11 18.02 -10.26
C PHE A 80 -1.27 17.28 -10.93
N LEU A 81 -1.66 17.66 -12.16
CA LEU A 81 -2.74 16.98 -12.87
C LEU A 81 -2.22 15.80 -13.71
N ILE A 82 -1.10 15.97 -14.42
CA ILE A 82 -0.58 14.95 -15.34
C ILE A 82 0.13 13.85 -14.57
N PHE A 83 0.95 14.20 -13.58
CA PHE A 83 1.78 13.25 -12.84
C PHE A 83 0.97 12.10 -12.20
N PRO A 84 -0.11 12.35 -11.43
CA PRO A 84 -0.88 11.26 -10.84
C PRO A 84 -1.64 10.43 -11.87
N LEU A 85 -2.02 11.00 -13.02
CA LEU A 85 -2.72 10.25 -14.07
C LEU A 85 -1.80 9.31 -14.84
N VAL A 86 -0.57 9.75 -15.12
CA VAL A 86 0.40 8.95 -15.89
C VAL A 86 1.10 7.93 -15.00
N TRP A 87 1.32 8.25 -13.72
CA TRP A 87 2.09 7.40 -12.81
C TRP A 87 1.22 6.67 -11.78
N CYS A 88 0.42 7.40 -10.99
CA CYS A 88 -0.33 6.80 -9.88
C CYS A 88 -1.52 5.96 -10.35
N LEU A 89 -2.21 6.35 -11.42
CA LEU A 89 -3.36 5.59 -11.93
C LEU A 89 -2.99 4.17 -12.39
N PRO A 90 -1.98 3.95 -13.25
CA PRO A 90 -1.59 2.59 -13.62
C PRO A 90 -1.01 1.80 -12.44
N GLU A 91 -0.24 2.45 -11.57
CA GLU A 91 0.33 1.82 -10.38
C GLU A 91 -0.76 1.34 -9.41
N ALA A 92 -1.80 2.15 -9.16
CA ALA A 92 -2.93 1.78 -8.34
C ALA A 92 -3.74 0.61 -8.92
N LEU A 93 -3.93 0.57 -10.25
CA LEU A 93 -4.64 -0.54 -10.91
C LEU A 93 -3.86 -1.86 -10.76
N VAL A 94 -2.55 -1.85 -11.00
CA VAL A 94 -1.71 -3.05 -10.84
C VAL A 94 -1.69 -3.52 -9.38
N THR A 95 -1.55 -2.60 -8.43
CA THR A 95 -1.61 -2.88 -7.00
C THR A 95 -2.98 -3.44 -6.59
N ALA A 96 -4.08 -2.97 -7.18
CA ALA A 96 -5.43 -3.47 -6.92
C ALA A 96 -5.63 -4.92 -7.40
N GLU A 97 -5.20 -5.24 -8.63
CA GLU A 97 -5.26 -6.60 -9.18
C GLU A 97 -4.39 -7.58 -8.38
N MET A 98 -3.24 -7.13 -7.88
CA MET A 98 -2.35 -7.99 -7.13
C MET A 98 -2.80 -8.19 -5.67
N SER A 99 -3.40 -7.16 -5.07
CA SER A 99 -4.00 -7.23 -3.74
C SER A 99 -5.22 -8.16 -3.69
N SER A 100 -6.02 -8.23 -4.76
CA SER A 100 -7.14 -9.17 -4.85
C SER A 100 -6.67 -10.62 -5.12
N THR A 101 -5.55 -10.79 -5.85
CA THR A 101 -4.97 -12.10 -6.18
C THR A 101 -4.31 -12.77 -4.98
N PHE A 102 -3.66 -12.01 -4.10
CA PHE A 102 -2.95 -12.53 -2.93
C PHE A 102 -3.57 -12.00 -1.63
N PRO A 103 -4.52 -12.73 -0.99
CA PRO A 103 -5.17 -12.32 0.26
C PRO A 103 -4.27 -12.51 1.48
N SER A 104 -2.97 -12.23 1.35
CA SER A 104 -1.97 -12.33 2.40
C SER A 104 -1.61 -10.93 2.93
N ASN A 105 -1.39 -10.80 4.24
CA ASN A 105 -1.01 -9.52 4.86
C ASN A 105 0.43 -9.09 4.55
N CYS A 106 1.12 -9.77 3.64
CA CYS A 106 2.54 -9.56 3.34
C CYS A 106 2.79 -8.54 2.22
N GLY A 107 1.74 -7.95 1.61
CA GLY A 107 1.84 -6.84 0.67
C GLY A 107 2.82 -7.09 -0.48
N TYR A 108 3.59 -6.08 -0.86
CA TYR A 108 4.56 -6.10 -1.97
C TYR A 108 5.58 -7.24 -1.87
N VAL A 109 6.01 -7.60 -0.64
CA VAL A 109 6.95 -8.70 -0.38
C VAL A 109 6.38 -10.04 -0.83
N SER A 110 5.07 -10.28 -0.64
CA SER A 110 4.42 -11.51 -1.09
C SER A 110 4.35 -11.62 -2.61
N TRP A 111 4.08 -10.49 -3.27
CA TRP A 111 3.95 -10.43 -4.72
C TRP A 111 5.27 -10.72 -5.41
N VAL A 112 6.35 -10.09 -4.93
CA VAL A 112 7.69 -10.27 -5.50
C VAL A 112 8.25 -11.64 -5.14
N THR A 113 7.96 -12.16 -3.94
CA THR A 113 8.32 -13.54 -3.58
C THR A 113 7.63 -14.55 -4.49
N ALA A 114 6.37 -14.32 -4.86
CA ALA A 114 5.63 -15.19 -5.76
C ALA A 114 6.16 -15.14 -7.21
N ALA A 115 6.58 -13.97 -7.68
CA ALA A 115 7.07 -13.78 -9.05
C ALA A 115 8.54 -14.18 -9.25
N PHE A 116 9.44 -13.79 -8.34
CA PHE A 116 10.89 -13.90 -8.49
C PHE A 116 11.57 -14.79 -7.45
N GLY A 117 10.83 -15.24 -6.42
CA GLY A 117 11.34 -16.09 -5.35
C GLY A 117 11.75 -15.34 -4.08
N PRO A 118 12.13 -16.09 -3.02
CA PRO A 118 12.26 -15.55 -1.65
C PRO A 118 13.42 -14.55 -1.46
N TYR A 119 14.47 -14.62 -2.27
CA TYR A 119 15.60 -13.67 -2.19
C TYR A 119 15.16 -12.25 -2.59
N TRP A 120 14.46 -12.13 -3.73
CA TRP A 120 13.97 -10.87 -4.26
C TRP A 120 12.86 -10.27 -3.39
N GLY A 121 12.01 -11.11 -2.79
CA GLY A 121 11.04 -10.65 -1.81
C GLY A 121 11.66 -10.00 -0.58
N PHE A 122 12.74 -10.59 -0.03
CA PHE A 122 13.47 -9.98 1.09
C PHE A 122 14.11 -8.65 0.70
N GLN A 123 14.71 -8.57 -0.50
CA GLN A 123 15.32 -7.35 -1.00
C GLN A 123 14.30 -6.21 -1.11
N GLU A 124 13.14 -6.44 -1.74
CA GLU A 124 12.07 -5.44 -1.85
C GLU A 124 11.51 -5.02 -0.48
N GLY A 125 11.37 -5.96 0.45
CA GLY A 125 10.99 -5.65 1.83
C GLY A 125 12.01 -4.78 2.57
N PHE A 126 13.30 -5.05 2.37
CA PHE A 126 14.39 -4.27 2.95
C PHE A 126 14.43 -2.84 2.39
N TRP A 127 14.31 -2.68 1.06
CA TRP A 127 14.26 -1.37 0.42
C TRP A 127 13.04 -0.56 0.86
N SER A 128 11.87 -1.20 0.94
CA SER A 128 10.64 -0.57 1.43
C SER A 128 10.77 -0.11 2.88
N TRP A 129 11.39 -0.92 3.73
CA TRP A 129 11.66 -0.56 5.13
C TRP A 129 12.64 0.60 5.23
N LEU A 130 13.72 0.60 4.44
CA LEU A 130 14.70 1.68 4.42
C LEU A 130 14.06 3.00 3.95
N SER A 131 13.23 2.96 2.91
CA SER A 131 12.45 4.12 2.45
C SER A 131 11.58 4.66 3.58
N GLY A 132 10.78 3.80 4.23
CA GLY A 132 9.92 4.22 5.33
C GLY A 132 10.69 4.73 6.54
N ALA A 133 11.86 4.17 6.86
CA ALA A 133 12.72 4.68 7.92
C ALA A 133 13.27 6.07 7.59
N THR A 134 13.62 6.31 6.32
CA THR A 134 14.10 7.60 5.83
C THR A 134 12.99 8.65 5.83
N ASP A 135 11.80 8.29 5.36
CA ASP A 135 10.63 9.18 5.37
C ASP A 135 10.27 9.61 6.79
N ASN A 136 10.32 8.67 7.74
CA ASN A 136 10.07 8.98 9.15
C ASN A 136 11.11 9.94 9.77
N ALA A 137 12.34 9.97 9.25
CA ALA A 137 13.40 10.85 9.74
C ALA A 137 13.23 12.31 9.30
N ILE A 138 12.42 12.58 8.27
CA ILE A 138 12.19 13.94 7.74
C ILE A 138 11.21 14.71 8.64
N TYR A 139 10.23 14.06 9.26
CA TYR A 139 9.20 14.75 10.05
C TYR A 139 9.74 15.50 11.28
N PRO A 140 10.69 14.98 12.08
CA PRO A 140 11.30 15.73 13.18
C PRO A 140 12.04 16.99 12.71
N HIS A 141 12.66 16.92 11.53
CA HIS A 141 13.35 18.08 10.94
C HIS A 141 12.34 19.16 10.54
N LEU A 142 11.28 18.79 9.81
CA LEU A 142 10.20 19.71 9.46
C LEU A 142 9.56 20.35 10.69
N LEU A 143 9.26 19.55 11.73
CA LEU A 143 8.71 20.07 12.98
C LEU A 143 9.61 21.14 13.62
N MET A 144 10.92 20.90 13.63
CA MET A 144 11.89 21.86 14.15
C MET A 144 11.92 23.14 13.30
N SER A 145 11.91 23.02 11.97
CA SER A 145 11.88 24.16 11.05
C SER A 145 10.62 25.02 11.25
N TYR A 146 9.45 24.40 11.41
CA TYR A 146 8.21 25.14 11.69
C TYR A 146 8.21 25.77 13.09
N LEU A 147 8.75 25.08 14.11
CA LEU A 147 8.88 25.62 15.46
C LEU A 147 9.81 26.82 15.53
N ALA A 148 10.91 26.83 14.76
CA ALA A 148 11.83 27.97 14.69
C ALA A 148 11.17 29.22 14.08
N VAL A 149 10.27 29.05 13.10
CA VAL A 149 9.46 30.14 12.54
C VAL A 149 8.42 30.65 13.55
N ALA A 150 7.79 29.76 14.32
CA ALA A 150 6.76 30.11 15.29
C ALA A 150 7.31 30.75 16.58
N PHE A 151 8.49 30.32 17.03
CA PHE A 151 9.15 30.80 18.24
C PHE A 151 10.54 31.34 17.91
N PRO A 152 10.68 32.67 17.66
CA PRO A 152 11.97 33.27 17.30
C PRO A 152 13.06 33.13 18.38
N ILE A 153 12.69 32.83 19.63
CA ILE A 153 13.62 32.49 20.73
C ILE A 153 14.45 31.22 20.45
N LEU A 154 13.95 30.30 19.64
CA LEU A 154 14.68 29.09 19.25
C LEU A 154 15.67 29.34 18.10
N ASN A 155 15.56 30.47 17.40
CA ASN A 155 16.41 30.84 16.27
C ASN A 155 17.72 31.54 16.69
N GLU A 156 17.85 31.95 17.96
CA GLU A 156 19.03 32.69 18.46
C GLU A 156 20.20 31.79 18.91
N LYS A 157 20.04 30.45 18.94
CA LYS A 157 21.06 29.53 19.49
C LYS A 157 21.32 28.26 18.66
N LEU A 158 21.34 28.39 17.34
CA LEU A 158 21.90 27.37 16.44
C LEU A 158 22.82 28.02 15.40
#